data_AF-A0A1V5Y275-F1
#
_entry.id   AF-A0A1V5Y275-F1
#
_cell.length_a   1.000
_cell.length_b   1.000
_cell.length_c   1.000
_cell.angle_alpha   90.00
_cell.angle_beta   90.00
_cell.angle_gamma   90.00
#
_symmetry.space_group_name_H-M   'P 1'
#
loop_
_entity.id
_entity.type
_entity.pdbx_description
1 polymer ?
#
loop_
_entity_poly.entity_id
_entity_poly.type
_entity_poly.pdbx_seq_one_letter_code
_entity_poly.pdbx_strand_id
1 'polypeptide(L)'
;MIILYRGSIKLFRAIMKFSHATILIVLFSILSFWMANAYFAPPDFAAYYSYTRSLLHDGDLDFSDEYEHFEFQKHMLYITGKGYLSNDWPMGAGLLWSGFYLLGSVAARFFGSETNGFSQPYFSLVLTGILFYVGSGLFAAYHFLRKRYGAKISLWSVLLCFFGTPLLFYTFYGALMSHATGFFIVTLFIIVWAETIKERTPAQWALLGALGGIMTLTRPQHIATLIVLLVEAFIKHREGAFKSRADYAAQYIKGALVAFAAFIFALLPLFFYWSKFFGNPFHMPKLEEMRWFRPAIFEMLFSDYHGLLPWTPIVLLGALGLFLLWKKERILAAGLIAALLMQIYINSANEVWWAGGSFSNRRFTEYGFIFMLGLAALFSEGRMKFWLISAILFSAWSFLLVIAERLGFNTLDHYIPWNKTFFYEMTALLVAPWRWFPALWGDYAKISIIYRIILALLLANALVFADYIAAHLKNYINRKRLVLALIITVLLFFNILVLVGVVRTRPQPPEIAALLGQSNRFLWFNYYEYGYYLLSKKRLHKALAAFQKAHDLMPSQPQPLRYLGTIYEELGDYDKAEKYYLDAFALDPKYQNVRISLDRLRAKRRMNQFR
;
A
#
# COMPACT_ATOMS: atom_id res chain seq x y z
N MET A 1 -25.20 -34.40 -3.27
CA MET A 1 -24.93 -33.32 -4.24
C MET A 1 -25.95 -32.18 -4.21
N ILE A 2 -27.25 -32.42 -4.46
CA ILE A 2 -28.29 -31.36 -4.50
C ILE A 2 -28.46 -30.62 -3.15
N ILE A 3 -28.23 -31.31 -2.03
CA ILE A 3 -28.34 -30.75 -0.67
C ILE A 3 -27.19 -29.77 -0.35
N LEU A 4 -25.95 -30.05 -0.78
CA LEU A 4 -24.79 -29.17 -0.59
C LEU A 4 -24.87 -27.92 -1.48
N TYR A 5 -25.34 -28.07 -2.73
CA TYR A 5 -25.62 -26.96 -3.65
C TYR A 5 -26.74 -26.03 -3.13
N ARG A 6 -27.81 -26.60 -2.58
CA ARG A 6 -28.85 -25.82 -1.89
C ARG A 6 -28.31 -25.17 -0.61
N GLY A 7 -27.37 -25.80 0.09
CA GLY A 7 -26.74 -25.31 1.32
C GLY A 7 -25.86 -24.08 1.09
N SER A 8 -24.97 -24.08 0.09
CA SER A 8 -24.11 -22.94 -0.24
C SER A 8 -24.88 -21.75 -0.81
N ILE A 9 -25.92 -22.00 -1.63
CA ILE A 9 -26.84 -20.96 -2.10
C ILE A 9 -27.70 -20.42 -0.95
N LYS A 10 -28.14 -21.28 -0.01
CA LYS A 10 -28.85 -20.85 1.20
C LYS A 10 -27.96 -20.03 2.11
N LEU A 11 -26.68 -20.39 2.28
CA LEU A 11 -25.71 -19.64 3.07
C LEU A 11 -25.42 -18.28 2.43
N PHE A 12 -25.16 -18.23 1.12
CA PHE A 12 -24.98 -16.98 0.38
C PHE A 12 -26.23 -16.09 0.47
N ARG A 13 -27.43 -16.68 0.29
CA ARG A 13 -28.70 -15.95 0.47
C ARG A 13 -28.93 -15.52 1.92
N ALA A 14 -28.49 -16.29 2.92
CA ALA A 14 -28.58 -15.94 4.33
C ALA A 14 -27.60 -14.83 4.71
N ILE A 15 -26.37 -14.85 4.18
CA ILE A 15 -25.40 -13.76 4.32
C ILE A 15 -25.96 -12.46 3.72
N MET A 16 -26.60 -12.55 2.54
CA MET A 16 -27.28 -11.43 1.89
C MET A 16 -28.55 -10.94 2.60
N LYS A 17 -29.06 -11.65 3.62
CA LYS A 17 -30.16 -11.18 4.48
C LYS A 17 -29.68 -10.26 5.59
N PHE A 18 -28.40 -10.30 5.94
CA PHE A 18 -27.84 -9.35 6.91
C PHE A 18 -27.72 -7.96 6.29
N SER A 19 -27.67 -6.94 7.14
CA SER A 19 -27.42 -5.59 6.65
C SER A 19 -26.08 -5.56 5.91
N HIS A 20 -25.97 -4.75 4.84
CA HIS A 20 -24.73 -4.63 4.08
C HIS A 20 -23.55 -4.19 4.97
N ALA A 21 -23.84 -3.44 6.04
CA ALA A 21 -22.87 -3.09 7.08
C ALA A 21 -22.40 -4.32 7.88
N THR A 22 -23.33 -5.21 8.25
CA THR A 22 -23.00 -6.49 8.90
C THR A 22 -22.14 -7.37 8.00
N ILE A 23 -22.38 -7.39 6.68
CA ILE A 23 -21.55 -8.13 5.73
C ILE A 23 -20.13 -7.58 5.70
N LEU A 24 -19.96 -6.25 5.64
CA LEU A 24 -18.64 -5.62 5.71
C LEU A 24 -17.92 -5.96 7.01
N ILE A 25 -18.62 -5.88 8.15
CA ILE A 25 -18.06 -6.21 9.47
C ILE A 25 -17.63 -7.67 9.51
N VAL A 26 -18.50 -8.62 9.12
CA VAL A 26 -18.20 -10.04 9.15
C VAL A 26 -17.04 -10.40 8.21
N LEU A 27 -17.02 -9.86 6.99
CA LEU A 27 -15.90 -10.09 6.06
C LEU A 27 -14.60 -9.51 6.62
N PHE A 28 -14.64 -8.29 7.15
CA PHE A 28 -13.47 -7.65 7.74
C PHE A 28 -12.96 -8.44 8.96
N SER A 29 -13.84 -8.93 9.82
CA SER A 29 -13.49 -9.79 10.95
C SER A 29 -12.90 -11.14 10.51
N ILE A 30 -13.49 -11.79 9.49
CA ILE A 30 -12.95 -13.04 8.94
C ILE A 30 -11.56 -12.81 8.37
N LEU A 31 -11.35 -11.76 7.58
CA LEU A 31 -10.04 -11.42 7.01
C LEU A 31 -9.02 -11.08 8.09
N SER A 32 -9.44 -10.36 9.13
CA SER A 32 -8.59 -10.04 10.29
C SER A 32 -8.11 -11.31 10.99
N PHE A 33 -8.99 -12.32 11.12
CA PHE A 33 -8.63 -13.63 11.67
C PHE A 33 -7.76 -14.45 10.69
N TRP A 34 -8.10 -14.44 9.39
CA TRP A 34 -7.40 -15.21 8.34
C TRP A 34 -5.99 -14.70 8.03
N MET A 35 -5.77 -13.39 8.20
CA MET A 35 -4.52 -12.72 7.84
C MET A 35 -3.75 -12.22 9.07
N ALA A 36 -4.14 -12.66 10.28
CA ALA A 36 -3.63 -12.21 11.59
C ALA A 36 -2.11 -12.39 11.82
N ASN A 37 -1.39 -13.05 10.91
CA ASN A 37 0.07 -13.00 10.88
C ASN A 37 0.51 -11.66 10.27
N ALA A 38 0.22 -10.58 10.99
CA ALA A 38 0.75 -9.25 10.73
C ALA A 38 2.27 -9.35 10.79
N TYR A 39 2.91 -9.13 9.65
CA TYR A 39 4.35 -9.08 9.60
C TYR A 39 4.77 -7.78 10.31
N PHE A 40 5.47 -7.90 11.43
CA PHE A 40 6.19 -6.75 11.99
C PHE A 40 7.20 -6.33 10.93
N ALA A 41 7.01 -5.14 10.37
CA ALA A 41 7.83 -4.61 9.29
C ALA A 41 8.80 -3.51 9.78
N PRO A 42 9.84 -3.83 10.58
CA PRO A 42 10.99 -2.94 10.70
C PRO A 42 11.56 -2.66 9.30
N PRO A 43 11.95 -1.41 8.98
CA PRO A 43 12.06 -0.26 9.88
C PRO A 43 10.75 0.51 10.14
N ASP A 44 9.76 0.43 9.25
CA ASP A 44 8.62 1.35 9.22
C ASP A 44 7.83 1.31 10.54
N PHE A 45 7.52 0.12 11.05
CA PHE A 45 6.80 -0.05 12.32
C PHE A 45 7.53 0.63 13.48
N ALA A 46 8.82 0.32 13.65
CA ALA A 46 9.64 0.85 14.73
C ALA A 46 9.64 2.38 14.69
N ALA A 47 9.87 2.99 13.52
CA ALA A 47 9.93 4.44 13.37
C ALA A 47 8.62 5.15 13.74
N TYR A 48 7.47 4.60 13.33
CA TYR A 48 6.16 5.18 13.70
C TYR A 48 5.80 4.93 15.17
N TYR A 49 6.14 3.75 15.70
CA TYR A 49 5.82 3.33 17.05
C TYR A 49 6.63 4.09 18.11
N SER A 50 7.90 4.41 17.82
CA SER A 50 8.76 5.21 18.70
C SER A 50 8.09 6.52 19.11
N TYR A 51 7.48 7.27 18.18
CA TYR A 51 6.74 8.49 18.54
C TYR A 51 5.65 8.28 19.60
N THR A 52 4.97 7.12 19.57
CA THR A 52 3.93 6.80 20.56
C THR A 52 4.56 6.41 21.89
N ARG A 53 5.55 5.53 21.87
CA ARG A 53 6.15 4.95 23.07
C ARG A 53 7.00 6.00 23.81
N SER A 54 7.98 6.64 23.18
CA SER A 54 8.85 7.62 23.87
C SER A 54 8.03 8.78 24.44
N LEU A 55 7.00 9.26 23.71
CA LEU A 55 6.16 10.35 24.20
C LEU A 55 5.30 9.95 25.42
N LEU A 56 4.69 8.76 25.40
CA LEU A 56 3.71 8.34 26.42
C LEU A 56 4.31 7.53 27.55
N HIS A 57 5.45 6.89 27.34
CA HIS A 57 6.15 6.07 28.32
C HIS A 57 7.30 6.83 28.98
N ASP A 58 8.23 7.34 28.17
CA ASP A 58 9.45 7.98 28.68
C ASP A 58 9.25 9.47 28.95
N GLY A 59 8.26 10.09 28.30
CA GLY A 59 8.00 11.53 28.39
C GLY A 59 8.97 12.36 27.56
N ASP A 60 9.61 11.75 26.55
CA ASP A 60 10.54 12.41 25.65
C ASP A 60 10.28 12.05 24.17
N LEU A 61 11.26 12.31 23.30
CA LEU A 61 11.25 11.94 21.89
C LEU A 61 12.65 11.44 21.48
N ASP A 62 13.39 10.83 22.42
CA ASP A 62 14.66 10.18 22.14
C ASP A 62 14.40 8.72 21.77
N PHE A 63 14.68 8.36 20.52
CA PHE A 63 14.30 7.04 19.98
C PHE A 63 15.37 5.97 20.19
N SER A 64 16.39 6.25 21.00
CA SER A 64 17.56 5.39 21.16
C SER A 64 17.19 3.99 21.67
N ASP A 65 16.32 3.90 22.66
CA ASP A 65 15.92 2.64 23.28
C ASP A 65 15.00 1.81 22.37
N GLU A 66 14.07 2.44 21.64
CA GLU A 66 13.27 1.72 20.65
C GLU A 66 14.11 1.24 19.48
N TYR A 67 15.07 2.03 19.00
CA TYR A 67 15.94 1.62 17.91
C TYR A 67 16.91 0.52 18.33
N GLU A 68 17.30 0.47 19.61
CA GLU A 68 18.02 -0.66 20.19
C GLU A 68 17.11 -1.90 20.27
N HIS A 69 15.90 -1.75 20.82
CA HIS A 69 14.95 -2.86 20.99
C HIS A 69 14.54 -3.51 19.66
N PHE A 70 14.20 -2.71 18.65
CA PHE A 70 13.77 -3.20 17.33
C PHE A 70 14.94 -3.55 16.40
N GLU A 71 16.18 -3.42 16.85
CA GLU A 71 17.40 -3.61 16.05
C GLU A 71 17.33 -2.79 14.74
N PHE A 72 16.99 -1.51 14.86
CA PHE A 72 16.74 -0.63 13.72
C PHE A 72 17.96 -0.57 12.78
N GLN A 73 17.70 -0.58 11.48
CA GLN A 73 18.76 -0.60 10.48
C GLN A 73 19.55 0.72 10.51
N LYS A 74 20.74 0.69 11.11
CA LYS A 74 21.57 1.87 11.40
C LYS A 74 21.89 2.75 10.18
N HIS A 75 21.90 2.21 8.96
CA HIS A 75 22.11 3.00 7.74
C HIS A 75 20.96 3.94 7.39
N MET A 76 19.80 3.76 8.04
CA MET A 76 18.66 4.64 7.89
C MET A 76 18.64 5.78 8.91
N LEU A 77 19.61 5.82 9.81
CA LEU A 77 19.72 6.80 10.89
C LEU A 77 20.93 7.71 10.66
N TYR A 78 20.82 8.95 11.09
CA TYR A 78 21.91 9.90 11.20
C TYR A 78 21.77 10.72 12.47
N ILE A 79 22.86 11.34 12.90
CA ILE A 79 22.85 12.29 14.00
C ILE A 79 22.39 13.63 13.47
N THR A 80 21.30 14.14 14.04
CA THR A 80 20.75 15.45 13.71
C THR A 80 21.72 16.57 14.12
N GLY A 81 21.52 17.79 13.61
CA GLY A 81 22.33 18.95 13.99
C GLY A 81 22.30 19.31 15.48
N LYS A 82 21.43 18.66 16.27
CA LYS A 82 21.31 18.82 17.72
C LYS A 82 21.82 17.61 18.51
N GLY A 83 22.41 16.61 17.85
CA GLY A 83 23.02 15.45 18.52
C GLY A 83 22.09 14.25 18.76
N TYR A 84 20.81 14.33 18.34
CA TYR A 84 19.85 13.24 18.48
C TYR A 84 19.86 12.28 17.29
N LEU A 85 19.42 11.04 17.49
CA LEU A 85 19.10 10.12 16.39
C LEU A 85 17.92 10.65 15.56
N SER A 86 18.07 10.65 14.24
CA SER A 86 17.05 11.09 13.30
C SER A 86 15.86 10.12 13.25
N ASN A 87 14.64 10.66 13.11
CA ASN A 87 13.48 9.90 12.66
C ASN A 87 12.82 10.60 11.47
N ASP A 88 13.07 10.07 10.27
CA ASP A 88 12.54 10.65 9.03
C ASP A 88 11.06 10.30 8.80
N TRP A 89 10.46 9.42 9.62
CA TRP A 89 9.06 9.05 9.48
C TRP A 89 8.16 10.10 10.12
N PRO A 90 7.01 10.44 9.50
CA PRO A 90 6.09 11.41 10.08
C PRO A 90 5.43 10.90 11.37
N MET A 91 5.31 11.77 12.37
CA MET A 91 4.80 11.42 13.69
C MET A 91 3.30 11.11 13.75
N GLY A 92 2.51 11.51 12.75
CA GLY A 92 1.04 11.49 12.85
C GLY A 92 0.44 10.10 13.00
N ALA A 93 1.06 9.05 12.44
CA ALA A 93 0.60 7.69 12.68
C ALA A 93 0.78 7.28 14.15
N GLY A 94 1.94 7.58 14.75
CA GLY A 94 2.22 7.31 16.15
C GLY A 94 1.27 8.07 17.09
N LEU A 95 0.99 9.35 16.82
CA LEU A 95 0.02 10.12 17.61
C LEU A 95 -1.40 9.55 17.55
N LEU A 96 -1.81 9.01 16.41
CA LEU A 96 -3.12 8.36 16.27
C LEU A 96 -3.14 7.00 17.00
N TRP A 97 -2.01 6.30 17.11
CA TRP A 97 -1.92 5.06 17.87
C TRP A 97 -1.94 5.25 19.39
N SER A 98 -1.74 6.46 19.91
CA SER A 98 -1.69 6.78 21.34
C SER A 98 -2.83 6.17 22.17
N GLY A 99 -4.08 6.27 21.70
CA GLY A 99 -5.22 5.71 22.43
C GLY A 99 -5.15 4.18 22.55
N PHE A 100 -4.73 3.50 21.48
CA PHE A 100 -4.57 2.05 21.47
C PHE A 100 -3.35 1.59 22.27
N TYR A 101 -2.27 2.37 22.26
CA TYR A 101 -1.11 2.14 23.11
C TYR A 101 -1.48 2.19 24.60
N LEU A 102 -2.25 3.19 25.02
CA LEU A 102 -2.73 3.31 26.41
C LEU A 102 -3.65 2.14 26.81
N LEU A 103 -4.52 1.69 25.91
CA LEU A 103 -5.29 0.45 26.12
C LEU A 103 -4.37 -0.78 26.25
N GLY A 104 -3.28 -0.81 25.49
CA GLY A 104 -2.22 -1.81 25.61
C GLY A 104 -1.57 -1.82 27.00
N SER A 105 -1.30 -0.65 27.58
CA SER A 105 -0.79 -0.50 28.95
C SER A 105 -1.76 -1.04 29.99
N VAL A 106 -3.06 -0.75 29.84
CA VAL A 106 -4.11 -1.30 30.72
C VAL A 106 -4.18 -2.83 30.58
N ALA A 107 -4.16 -3.35 29.36
CA ALA A 107 -4.16 -4.79 29.10
C ALA A 107 -2.91 -5.48 29.66
N ALA A 108 -1.72 -4.89 29.51
CA ALA A 108 -0.48 -5.44 30.05
C ALA A 108 -0.55 -5.58 31.58
N ARG A 109 -1.06 -4.55 32.28
CA ARG A 109 -1.29 -4.62 33.74
C ARG A 109 -2.29 -5.71 34.11
N PHE A 110 -3.39 -5.82 33.37
CA PHE A 110 -4.43 -6.81 33.62
C PHE A 110 -3.93 -8.25 33.45
N PHE A 111 -3.10 -8.50 32.43
CA PHE A 111 -2.52 -9.82 32.14
C PHE A 111 -1.18 -10.08 32.83
N GLY A 112 -0.70 -9.17 33.69
CA GLY A 112 0.60 -9.30 34.36
C GLY A 112 1.81 -9.31 33.41
N SER A 113 1.67 -8.74 32.21
CA SER A 113 2.75 -8.57 31.24
C SER A 113 3.61 -7.35 31.57
N GLU A 114 4.84 -7.29 31.05
CA GLU A 114 5.70 -6.12 31.20
C GLU A 114 5.03 -4.85 30.69
N THR A 115 5.15 -3.76 31.45
CA THR A 115 4.49 -2.47 31.17
C THR A 115 5.42 -1.46 30.50
N ASN A 116 6.51 -1.91 29.87
CA ASN A 116 7.54 -1.10 29.20
C ASN A 116 7.22 -0.65 27.77
N GLY A 117 6.00 -0.93 27.28
CA GLY A 117 5.62 -0.61 25.90
C GLY A 117 6.11 -1.60 24.84
N PHE A 118 6.87 -2.62 25.21
CA PHE A 118 7.39 -3.62 24.25
C PHE A 118 6.72 -4.99 24.35
N SER A 119 5.83 -5.18 25.32
CA SER A 119 5.14 -6.45 25.49
C SER A 119 3.99 -6.63 24.48
N GLN A 120 3.65 -7.90 24.22
CA GLN A 120 2.64 -8.29 23.23
C GLN A 120 1.28 -7.55 23.31
N PRO A 121 0.72 -7.23 24.50
CA PRO A 121 -0.53 -6.47 24.60
C PRO A 121 -0.47 -5.11 23.87
N TYR A 122 0.65 -4.39 23.96
CA TYR A 122 0.78 -3.10 23.28
C TYR A 122 0.68 -3.24 21.76
N PHE A 123 1.43 -4.18 21.18
CA PHE A 123 1.42 -4.40 19.73
C PHE A 123 0.06 -4.90 19.24
N SER A 124 -0.60 -5.75 20.03
CA SER A 124 -1.91 -6.32 19.68
C SER A 124 -3.00 -5.25 19.66
N LEU A 125 -2.96 -4.31 20.60
CA LEU A 125 -3.91 -3.20 20.64
C LEU A 125 -3.62 -2.16 19.56
N VAL A 126 -2.35 -1.85 19.26
CA VAL A 126 -2.02 -0.96 18.12
C VAL A 126 -2.44 -1.59 16.79
N LEU A 127 -2.27 -2.90 16.60
CA LEU A 127 -2.80 -3.62 15.44
C LEU A 127 -4.34 -3.56 15.38
N THR A 128 -5.02 -3.66 16.53
CA THR A 128 -6.47 -3.42 16.61
C THR A 128 -6.83 -1.99 16.18
N GLY A 129 -5.98 -1.02 16.49
CA GLY A 129 -6.10 0.36 16.00
C GLY A 129 -6.03 0.47 14.48
N ILE A 130 -5.10 -0.25 13.83
CA ILE A 130 -5.04 -0.34 12.36
C ILE A 130 -6.38 -0.81 11.78
N LEU A 131 -6.91 -1.90 12.33
CA LEU A 131 -8.19 -2.46 11.91
C LEU A 131 -9.35 -1.49 12.14
N PHE A 132 -9.34 -0.79 13.28
CA PHE A 132 -10.32 0.24 13.59
C PHE A 132 -10.30 1.39 12.58
N TYR A 133 -9.13 1.92 12.23
CA TYR A 133 -9.01 3.04 11.29
C TYR A 133 -9.47 2.64 9.88
N VAL A 134 -8.99 1.51 9.36
CA VAL A 134 -9.41 1.04 8.02
C VAL A 134 -10.90 0.73 8.00
N GLY A 135 -11.40 -0.01 9.00
CA GLY A 135 -12.82 -0.36 9.10
C GLY A 135 -13.70 0.89 9.19
N SER A 136 -13.31 1.89 9.98
CA SER A 136 -14.02 3.16 10.10
C SER A 136 -14.01 3.96 8.80
N GLY A 137 -12.87 3.99 8.08
CA GLY A 137 -12.77 4.64 6.78
C GLY A 137 -13.67 3.98 5.72
N LEU A 138 -13.66 2.64 5.65
CA LEU A 138 -14.51 1.87 4.75
C LEU A 138 -16.00 2.05 5.07
N PHE A 139 -16.34 2.08 6.36
CA PHE A 139 -17.71 2.31 6.81
C PHE A 139 -18.19 3.72 6.48
N ALA A 140 -17.38 4.74 6.75
CA ALA A 140 -17.68 6.13 6.39
C ALA A 140 -17.86 6.28 4.87
N ALA A 141 -16.96 5.68 4.07
CA ALA A 141 -17.06 5.63 2.62
C ALA A 141 -18.37 4.96 2.16
N TYR A 142 -18.70 3.79 2.69
CA TYR A 142 -19.94 3.08 2.37
C TYR A 142 -21.18 3.93 2.68
N HIS A 143 -21.24 4.57 3.85
CA HIS A 143 -22.36 5.42 4.25
C HIS A 143 -22.50 6.67 3.38
N PHE A 144 -21.38 7.32 3.05
CA PHE A 144 -21.34 8.47 2.15
C PHE A 144 -21.86 8.11 0.75
N LEU A 145 -21.40 6.98 0.19
CA LEU A 145 -21.81 6.51 -1.14
C LEU A 145 -23.25 6.01 -1.14
N ARG A 146 -23.70 5.34 -0.07
CA ARG A 146 -25.06 4.79 0.03
C ARG A 146 -26.12 5.86 -0.12
N LYS A 147 -25.90 7.04 0.47
CA LYS A 147 -26.81 8.19 0.35
C LYS A 147 -26.96 8.68 -1.09
N ARG A 148 -25.94 8.48 -1.94
CA ARG A 148 -25.88 8.99 -3.32
C ARG A 148 -26.26 7.95 -4.37
N TYR A 149 -25.85 6.70 -4.18
CA TYR A 149 -25.92 5.65 -5.20
C TYR A 149 -26.70 4.40 -4.76
N GLY A 150 -27.19 4.37 -3.52
CA GLY A 150 -27.89 3.21 -2.95
C GLY A 150 -26.95 2.12 -2.42
N ALA A 151 -27.51 1.20 -1.62
CA ALA A 151 -26.73 0.24 -0.84
C ALA A 151 -25.88 -0.72 -1.69
N LYS A 152 -26.45 -1.25 -2.77
CA LYS A 152 -25.79 -2.27 -3.60
C LYS A 152 -24.57 -1.72 -4.34
N ILE A 153 -24.71 -0.57 -5.02
CA ILE A 153 -23.60 0.07 -5.74
C ILE A 153 -22.48 0.42 -4.77
N SER A 154 -22.85 0.97 -3.61
CA SER A 154 -21.90 1.39 -2.58
C SER A 154 -21.12 0.21 -2.00
N LEU A 155 -21.80 -0.89 -1.69
CA LEU A 155 -21.13 -2.10 -1.18
C LEU A 155 -20.09 -2.63 -2.17
N TRP A 156 -20.46 -2.79 -3.45
CA TRP A 156 -19.54 -3.32 -4.45
C TRP A 156 -18.38 -2.36 -4.73
N SER A 157 -18.61 -1.06 -4.70
CA SER A 157 -17.56 -0.06 -4.92
C SER A 157 -16.51 -0.09 -3.79
N VAL A 158 -16.97 -0.19 -2.53
CA VAL A 158 -16.08 -0.29 -1.37
C VAL A 158 -15.33 -1.62 -1.36
N LEU A 159 -16.03 -2.75 -1.52
CA LEU A 159 -15.41 -4.08 -1.50
C LEU A 159 -14.38 -4.25 -2.61
N LEU A 160 -14.75 -4.00 -3.87
CA LEU A 160 -13.85 -4.24 -5.00
C LEU A 160 -12.65 -3.29 -4.97
N CYS A 161 -12.83 -2.05 -4.51
CA CYS A 161 -11.71 -1.15 -4.33
C CYS A 161 -10.79 -1.60 -3.18
N PHE A 162 -11.34 -2.06 -2.05
CA PHE A 162 -10.54 -2.55 -0.94
C PHE A 162 -9.64 -3.74 -1.37
N PHE A 163 -10.21 -4.73 -2.04
CA PHE A 163 -9.47 -5.90 -2.54
C PHE A 163 -8.59 -5.60 -3.77
N GLY A 164 -8.95 -4.58 -4.56
CA GLY A 164 -8.27 -4.25 -5.81
C GLY A 164 -7.18 -3.20 -5.71
N THR A 165 -6.93 -2.66 -4.51
CA THR A 165 -5.93 -1.60 -4.26
C THR A 165 -4.93 -2.04 -3.19
N PRO A 166 -3.85 -1.29 -2.92
CA PRO A 166 -2.86 -1.69 -1.93
C PRO A 166 -3.41 -1.66 -0.49
N LEU A 167 -4.59 -1.09 -0.27
CA LEU A 167 -5.21 -0.96 1.04
C LEU A 167 -5.38 -2.31 1.75
N LEU A 168 -5.78 -3.37 1.05
CA LEU A 168 -5.85 -4.72 1.63
C LEU A 168 -4.48 -5.17 2.16
N PHE A 169 -3.44 -5.02 1.35
CA PHE A 169 -2.08 -5.43 1.68
C PHE A 169 -1.57 -4.70 2.92
N TYR A 170 -1.73 -3.38 2.99
CA TYR A 170 -1.31 -2.55 4.12
C TYR A 170 -2.24 -2.61 5.34
N THR A 171 -3.39 -3.29 5.23
CA THR A 171 -4.25 -3.59 6.37
C THR A 171 -3.80 -4.86 7.08
N PHE A 172 -3.43 -5.89 6.33
CA PHE A 172 -3.28 -7.24 6.87
C PHE A 172 -1.87 -7.84 6.78
N TYR A 173 -1.08 -7.45 5.78
CA TYR A 173 0.27 -7.98 5.60
C TYR A 173 1.34 -6.97 6.00
N GLY A 174 1.45 -5.86 5.25
CA GLY A 174 2.28 -4.70 5.57
C GLY A 174 1.58 -3.79 6.60
N ALA A 175 1.03 -4.38 7.65
CA ALA A 175 0.34 -3.65 8.70
C ALA A 175 1.33 -2.80 9.52
N LEU A 176 0.82 -2.00 10.46
CA LEU A 176 1.63 -1.17 11.38
C LEU A 176 2.52 -0.13 10.66
N MET A 177 1.97 0.49 9.61
CA MET A 177 2.52 1.66 8.91
C MET A 177 1.49 2.82 8.93
N SER A 178 1.85 3.99 8.41
CA SER A 178 0.94 5.15 8.36
C SER A 178 -0.29 4.99 7.45
N HIS A 179 -0.37 3.95 6.64
CA HIS A 179 -1.37 3.84 5.57
C HIS A 179 -2.81 3.72 6.08
N ALA A 180 -3.02 3.00 7.19
CA ALA A 180 -4.35 2.82 7.77
C ALA A 180 -4.91 4.12 8.36
N THR A 181 -4.10 4.82 9.14
CA THR A 181 -4.44 6.11 9.73
C THR A 181 -4.60 7.17 8.63
N GLY A 182 -3.70 7.18 7.65
CA GLY A 182 -3.77 8.07 6.49
C GLY A 182 -5.03 7.87 5.67
N PHE A 183 -5.39 6.62 5.33
CA PHE A 183 -6.63 6.31 4.61
C PHE A 183 -7.86 6.81 5.36
N PHE A 184 -7.93 6.59 6.67
CA PHE A 184 -9.04 7.06 7.50
C PHE A 184 -9.17 8.58 7.47
N ILE A 185 -8.09 9.31 7.79
CA ILE A 185 -8.15 10.78 7.90
C ILE A 185 -8.37 11.43 6.53
N VAL A 186 -7.73 10.94 5.45
CA VAL A 186 -7.96 11.44 4.08
C VAL A 186 -9.41 11.20 3.66
N THR A 187 -9.96 10.01 3.93
CA THR A 187 -11.37 9.70 3.64
C THR A 187 -12.30 10.61 4.41
N LEU A 188 -12.05 10.82 5.70
CA LEU A 188 -12.86 11.69 6.55
C LEU A 188 -12.79 13.15 6.08
N PHE A 189 -11.61 13.67 5.75
CA PHE A 189 -11.45 15.01 5.19
C PHE A 189 -12.27 15.18 3.91
N ILE A 190 -12.15 14.26 2.95
CA ILE A 190 -12.87 14.35 1.68
C ILE A 190 -14.39 14.28 1.92
N ILE A 191 -14.86 13.41 2.80
CA ILE A 191 -16.29 13.29 3.15
C ILE A 191 -16.80 14.60 3.78
N VAL A 192 -16.09 15.13 4.78
CA VAL A 192 -16.47 16.40 5.44
C VAL A 192 -16.46 17.53 4.41
N TRP A 193 -15.43 17.60 3.57
CA TRP A 193 -15.35 18.60 2.51
C TRP A 193 -16.56 18.50 1.58
N ALA A 194 -16.85 17.31 1.06
CA ALA A 194 -17.92 17.03 0.10
C ALA A 194 -19.33 17.30 0.66
N GLU A 195 -19.62 16.89 1.90
CA GLU A 195 -20.90 17.15 2.56
C GLU A 195 -21.13 18.64 2.85
N THR A 196 -20.05 19.41 2.96
CA THR A 196 -20.09 20.84 3.30
C THR A 196 -19.76 21.76 2.12
N ILE A 197 -19.69 21.24 0.88
CA ILE A 197 -19.40 22.04 -0.32
C ILE A 197 -20.38 23.19 -0.48
N LYS A 198 -21.67 23.02 -0.17
CA LYS A 198 -22.68 24.05 -0.42
C LYS A 198 -22.44 25.28 0.47
N GLU A 199 -22.37 25.07 1.77
CA GLU A 199 -22.21 26.11 2.78
C GLU A 199 -21.44 25.54 3.98
N ARG A 200 -20.59 26.39 4.59
CA ARG A 200 -19.75 26.00 5.74
C ARG A 200 -19.90 26.94 6.91
N THR A 201 -20.08 26.36 8.09
CA THR A 201 -19.95 27.06 9.38
C THR A 201 -18.48 27.24 9.76
N PRO A 202 -18.15 28.17 10.68
CA PRO A 202 -16.77 28.30 11.18
C PRO A 202 -16.22 27.00 11.80
N ALA A 203 -17.06 26.21 12.46
CA ALA A 203 -16.67 24.93 13.04
C ALA A 203 -16.30 23.91 11.95
N GLN A 204 -17.02 23.89 10.82
CA GLN A 204 -16.70 23.03 9.68
C GLN A 204 -15.40 23.48 8.99
N TRP A 205 -15.16 24.79 8.87
CA TRP A 205 -13.87 25.31 8.42
C TRP A 205 -12.72 24.90 9.35
N ALA A 206 -12.90 25.05 10.66
CA ALA A 206 -11.92 24.62 11.65
C ALA A 206 -11.67 23.10 11.57
N LEU A 207 -12.72 22.29 11.42
CA LEU A 207 -12.61 20.84 11.25
C LEU A 207 -11.82 20.47 9.99
N LEU A 208 -12.08 21.11 8.84
CA LEU A 208 -11.32 20.89 7.61
C LEU A 208 -9.85 21.31 7.78
N GLY A 209 -9.60 22.41 8.47
CA GLY A 209 -8.25 22.85 8.84
C GLY A 209 -7.51 21.83 9.69
N ALA A 210 -8.13 21.40 10.80
CA ALA A 210 -7.57 20.42 11.71
C ALA A 210 -7.33 19.07 11.03
N LEU A 211 -8.29 18.56 10.25
CA LEU A 211 -8.10 17.35 9.44
C LEU A 211 -6.98 17.54 8.41
N GLY A 212 -6.88 18.71 7.78
CA GLY A 212 -5.76 19.09 6.91
C GLY A 212 -4.39 18.98 7.60
N GLY A 213 -4.30 19.48 8.83
CA GLY A 213 -3.07 19.41 9.63
C GLY A 213 -2.75 17.98 10.03
N ILE A 214 -3.74 17.22 10.51
CA ILE A 214 -3.56 15.80 10.89
C ILE A 214 -3.16 14.94 9.68
N MET A 215 -3.78 15.12 8.50
CA MET A 215 -3.33 14.45 7.27
C MET A 215 -1.86 14.72 6.98
N THR A 216 -1.45 15.98 7.13
CA THR A 216 -0.07 16.43 6.89
C THR A 216 0.89 15.85 7.94
N LEU A 217 0.48 15.75 9.21
CA LEU A 217 1.23 15.05 10.26
C LEU A 217 1.41 13.57 9.94
N THR A 218 0.37 12.90 9.41
CA THR A 218 0.43 11.48 9.07
C THR A 218 1.37 11.24 7.90
N ARG A 219 1.29 12.05 6.85
CA ARG A 219 2.29 12.13 5.77
C ARG A 219 2.29 13.54 5.16
N PRO A 220 3.45 14.23 5.06
CA PRO A 220 3.51 15.59 4.51
C PRO A 220 2.91 15.73 3.11
N GLN A 221 3.03 14.70 2.26
CA GLN A 221 2.46 14.69 0.91
C GLN A 221 0.93 14.87 0.87
N HIS A 222 0.21 14.53 1.96
CA HIS A 222 -1.25 14.64 1.99
C HIS A 222 -1.74 16.09 2.04
N ILE A 223 -0.88 17.06 2.36
CA ILE A 223 -1.21 18.49 2.29
C ILE A 223 -1.75 18.89 0.90
N ALA A 224 -1.29 18.21 -0.15
CA ALA A 224 -1.72 18.49 -1.51
C ALA A 224 -3.21 18.15 -1.75
N THR A 225 -3.85 17.39 -0.85
CA THR A 225 -5.31 17.17 -0.87
C THR A 225 -6.08 18.46 -0.60
N LEU A 226 -5.48 19.46 0.07
CA LEU A 226 -6.11 20.77 0.31
C LEU A 226 -6.41 21.55 -0.97
N ILE A 227 -5.83 21.16 -2.12
CA ILE A 227 -6.15 21.72 -3.44
C ILE A 227 -7.65 21.71 -3.74
N VAL A 228 -8.41 20.77 -3.15
CA VAL A 228 -9.86 20.69 -3.30
C VAL A 228 -10.57 21.98 -2.85
N LEU A 229 -10.07 22.65 -1.82
CA LEU A 229 -10.63 23.89 -1.29
C LEU A 229 -10.36 25.06 -2.23
N LEU A 230 -9.17 25.09 -2.85
CA LEU A 230 -8.80 26.11 -3.85
C LEU A 230 -9.61 25.94 -5.13
N VAL A 231 -9.75 24.71 -5.62
CA VAL A 231 -10.56 24.40 -6.81
C VAL A 231 -12.02 24.76 -6.57
N GLU A 232 -12.56 24.43 -5.40
CA GLU A 232 -13.91 24.81 -5.02
C GLU A 232 -14.08 26.34 -5.01
N ALA A 233 -13.20 27.07 -4.32
CA ALA A 233 -13.28 28.51 -4.21
C ALA A 233 -13.21 29.18 -5.60
N PHE A 234 -12.35 28.66 -6.48
CA PHE A 234 -12.20 29.14 -7.85
C PHE A 234 -13.47 28.90 -8.69
N ILE A 235 -14.02 27.68 -8.67
CA ILE A 235 -15.22 27.35 -9.46
C ILE A 235 -16.42 28.18 -8.98
N LYS A 236 -16.65 28.27 -7.68
CA LYS A 236 -17.77 29.07 -7.14
C LYS A 236 -17.64 30.56 -7.43
N HIS A 237 -16.42 31.09 -7.37
CA HIS A 237 -16.18 32.48 -7.75
C HIS A 237 -16.51 32.72 -9.24
N ARG A 238 -16.04 31.83 -10.12
CA ARG A 238 -16.28 31.91 -11.57
C ARG A 238 -17.75 31.75 -11.94
N GLU A 239 -18.47 30.87 -11.25
CA GLU A 239 -19.90 30.58 -11.50
C GLU A 239 -20.83 31.64 -10.88
N GLY A 240 -20.29 32.70 -10.27
CA GLY A 240 -21.11 33.79 -9.72
C GLY A 240 -21.96 33.35 -8.53
N ALA A 241 -21.48 32.37 -7.74
CA ALA A 241 -22.22 31.82 -6.60
C ALA A 241 -22.46 32.82 -5.45
N PHE A 242 -21.93 34.04 -5.54
CA PHE A 242 -21.99 35.08 -4.51
C PHE A 242 -22.62 36.35 -5.07
N LYS A 243 -23.45 37.01 -4.26
CA LYS A 243 -24.12 38.27 -4.62
C LYS A 243 -23.14 39.42 -4.82
N SER A 244 -22.02 39.42 -4.09
CA SER A 244 -20.98 40.44 -4.19
C SER A 244 -19.58 39.87 -3.91
N ARG A 245 -18.54 40.64 -4.28
CA ARG A 245 -17.15 40.35 -3.87
C ARG A 245 -16.96 40.39 -2.36
N ALA A 246 -17.74 41.22 -1.66
CA ALA A 246 -17.70 41.31 -0.20
C ALA A 246 -18.24 40.04 0.47
N ASP A 247 -19.31 39.44 -0.07
CA ASP A 247 -19.86 38.17 0.43
C ASP A 247 -18.89 37.01 0.26
N TYR A 248 -18.22 36.96 -0.90
CA TYR A 248 -17.14 36.01 -1.15
C TYR A 248 -16.01 36.15 -0.13
N ALA A 249 -15.52 37.37 0.09
CA ALA A 249 -14.48 37.65 1.07
C ALA A 249 -14.92 37.28 2.49
N ALA A 250 -16.14 37.63 2.88
CA ALA A 250 -16.68 37.33 4.19
C ALA A 250 -16.78 35.82 4.45
N GLN A 251 -17.18 35.02 3.46
CA GLN A 251 -17.36 33.58 3.66
C GLN A 251 -16.08 32.77 3.45
N TYR A 252 -15.37 32.98 2.33
CA TYR A 252 -14.21 32.15 1.98
C TYR A 252 -12.91 32.63 2.60
N ILE A 253 -12.64 33.94 2.69
CA ILE A 253 -11.39 34.42 3.31
C ILE A 253 -11.44 34.21 4.82
N LYS A 254 -12.52 34.61 5.50
CA LYS A 254 -12.65 34.36 6.95
C LYS A 254 -12.65 32.85 7.26
N GLY A 255 -13.39 32.06 6.48
CA GLY A 255 -13.39 30.60 6.60
C GLY A 255 -12.01 29.98 6.40
N ALA A 256 -11.28 30.41 5.37
CA ALA A 256 -9.92 29.97 5.11
C ALA A 256 -8.95 30.37 6.24
N LEU A 257 -9.10 31.54 6.85
CA LEU A 257 -8.30 31.93 8.01
C LEU A 257 -8.58 31.04 9.23
N VAL A 258 -9.84 30.72 9.50
CA VAL A 258 -10.21 29.77 10.57
C VAL A 258 -9.64 28.38 10.31
N ALA A 259 -9.77 27.89 9.07
CA ALA A 259 -9.20 26.62 8.66
C ALA A 259 -7.66 26.63 8.76
N PHE A 260 -7.01 27.72 8.35
CA PHE A 260 -5.56 27.86 8.44
C PHE A 260 -5.07 27.88 9.89
N ALA A 261 -5.77 28.60 10.78
CA ALA A 261 -5.44 28.60 12.21
C ALA A 261 -5.56 27.19 12.81
N ALA A 262 -6.63 26.46 12.51
CA ALA A 262 -6.81 25.07 12.96
C ALA A 262 -5.78 24.11 12.34
N PHE A 263 -5.39 24.34 11.09
CA PHE A 263 -4.33 23.59 10.39
C PHE A 263 -2.97 23.77 11.08
N ILE A 264 -2.58 25.02 11.36
CA ILE A 264 -1.33 25.32 12.07
C ILE A 264 -1.35 24.75 13.48
N PHE A 265 -2.48 24.87 14.20
CA PHE A 265 -2.64 24.29 15.53
C PHE A 265 -2.41 22.78 15.52
N ALA A 266 -2.99 22.07 14.56
CA ALA A 266 -2.78 20.64 14.40
C ALA A 266 -1.33 20.28 14.05
N LEU A 267 -0.55 21.17 13.42
CA LEU A 267 0.86 20.95 13.08
C LEU A 267 1.85 21.30 14.21
N LEU A 268 1.40 21.91 15.31
CA LEU A 268 2.29 22.32 16.41
C LEU A 268 3.22 21.21 16.92
N PRO A 269 2.77 19.94 17.10
CA PRO A 269 3.66 18.87 17.54
C PRO A 269 4.84 18.63 16.58
N LEU A 270 4.60 18.76 15.27
CA LEU A 270 5.63 18.57 14.24
C LEU A 270 6.63 19.73 14.23
N PHE A 271 6.15 20.98 14.30
CA PHE A 271 7.03 22.14 14.35
C PHE A 271 7.90 22.14 15.60
N PHE A 272 7.32 21.72 16.74
CA PHE A 272 8.08 21.55 17.97
C PHE A 272 9.17 20.47 17.81
N TYR A 273 8.82 19.30 17.29
CA TYR A 273 9.78 18.22 17.04
C TYR A 273 10.91 18.69 16.12
N TRP A 274 10.59 19.29 14.98
CA TRP A 274 11.62 19.75 14.03
C TRP A 274 12.50 20.87 14.58
N SER A 275 11.93 21.81 15.34
CA SER A 275 12.72 22.85 16.00
C SER A 275 13.68 22.28 17.04
N LYS A 276 13.21 21.34 17.89
CA LYS A 276 14.01 20.74 18.95
C LYS A 276 15.12 19.83 18.42
N PHE A 277 14.80 18.96 17.45
CA PHE A 277 15.70 17.91 16.99
C PHE A 277 16.56 18.32 15.80
N PHE A 278 16.04 19.16 14.91
CA PHE A 278 16.77 19.57 13.69
C PHE A 278 17.18 21.05 13.72
N GLY A 279 16.78 21.81 14.74
CA GLY A 279 17.09 23.23 14.86
C GLY A 279 16.30 24.14 13.91
N ASN A 280 15.38 23.58 13.12
CA ASN A 280 14.58 24.31 12.15
C ASN A 280 13.13 23.76 12.14
N PRO A 281 12.10 24.58 12.45
CA PRO A 281 10.70 24.14 12.44
C PRO A 281 10.16 23.78 11.04
N PHE A 282 10.96 23.89 9.98
CA PHE A 282 10.61 23.54 8.60
C PHE A 282 11.58 22.52 7.97
N HIS A 283 12.27 21.71 8.78
CA HIS A 283 13.34 20.80 8.32
C HIS A 283 12.94 19.80 7.22
N MET A 284 11.66 19.41 7.10
CA MET A 284 11.10 18.50 6.08
C MET A 284 12.08 17.39 5.63
N PRO A 285 12.18 16.29 6.40
CA PRO A 285 13.02 15.16 6.03
C PRO A 285 12.74 14.67 4.59
N LYS A 286 13.78 14.28 3.86
CA LYS A 286 13.72 13.71 2.50
C LYS A 286 13.29 14.66 1.39
N LEU A 287 13.25 15.97 1.64
CA LEU A 287 12.94 16.95 0.59
C LEU A 287 13.97 16.91 -0.57
N GLU A 288 15.22 16.53 -0.26
CA GLU A 288 16.33 16.33 -1.20
C GLU A 288 16.11 15.17 -2.19
N GLU A 289 15.14 14.29 -1.94
CA GLU A 289 14.71 13.23 -2.88
C GLU A 289 13.82 13.78 -4.01
N MET A 290 13.35 15.01 -3.93
CA MET A 290 12.39 15.55 -4.89
C MET A 290 13.08 16.08 -6.16
N ARG A 291 12.57 15.64 -7.31
CA ARG A 291 12.94 16.00 -8.69
C ARG A 291 11.79 16.69 -9.37
N TRP A 292 11.40 17.85 -8.85
CA TRP A 292 10.23 18.61 -9.30
C TRP A 292 10.16 18.83 -10.81
N PHE A 293 11.30 19.09 -11.46
CA PHE A 293 11.36 19.38 -12.90
C PHE A 293 11.62 18.16 -13.78
N ARG A 294 11.75 16.96 -13.20
CA ARG A 294 11.96 15.69 -13.93
C ARG A 294 11.11 14.56 -13.32
N PRO A 295 9.78 14.71 -13.27
CA PRO A 295 8.94 13.69 -12.65
C PRO A 295 8.82 12.46 -13.53
N ALA A 296 8.96 11.28 -12.93
CA ALA A 296 8.85 9.98 -13.58
C ALA A 296 7.37 9.53 -13.68
N ILE A 297 6.51 10.38 -14.25
CA ILE A 297 5.03 10.17 -14.26
C ILE A 297 4.69 8.88 -14.97
N PHE A 298 5.31 8.65 -16.12
CA PHE A 298 5.02 7.48 -16.95
C PHE A 298 5.45 6.20 -16.22
N GLU A 299 6.66 6.20 -15.66
CA GLU A 299 7.19 5.09 -14.89
C GLU A 299 6.32 4.79 -13.66
N MET A 300 5.99 5.81 -12.87
CA MET A 300 5.17 5.65 -11.66
C MET A 300 3.79 5.05 -11.96
N LEU A 301 3.20 5.36 -13.12
CA LEU A 301 1.89 4.84 -13.51
C LEU A 301 1.97 3.45 -14.14
N PHE A 302 2.93 3.20 -15.03
CA PHE A 302 2.91 2.06 -15.95
C PHE A 302 3.99 0.99 -15.70
N SER A 303 4.90 1.24 -14.77
CA SER A 303 6.03 0.33 -14.48
C SER A 303 5.61 -1.04 -13.95
N ASP A 304 6.31 -2.08 -14.41
CA ASP A 304 6.28 -3.43 -13.80
C ASP A 304 6.92 -3.44 -12.40
N TYR A 305 7.80 -2.49 -12.10
CA TYR A 305 8.35 -2.20 -10.77
C TYR A 305 7.45 -1.25 -9.98
N HIS A 306 6.50 -1.81 -9.22
CA HIS A 306 5.58 -1.11 -8.31
C HIS A 306 4.78 0.04 -8.94
N GLY A 307 4.60 0.05 -10.26
CA GLY A 307 3.77 1.03 -10.95
C GLY A 307 2.31 0.89 -10.56
N LEU A 308 1.58 2.01 -10.48
CA LEU A 308 0.22 2.02 -9.97
C LEU A 308 -0.73 1.14 -10.78
N LEU A 309 -0.70 1.22 -12.12
CA LEU A 309 -1.70 0.58 -12.99
C LEU A 309 -1.48 -0.92 -13.18
N PRO A 310 -0.25 -1.42 -13.41
CA PRO A 310 -0.03 -2.86 -13.54
C PRO A 310 -0.35 -3.61 -12.26
N TRP A 311 -0.17 -2.99 -11.09
CA TRP A 311 -0.42 -3.62 -9.81
C TRP A 311 -1.86 -3.43 -9.32
N THR A 312 -2.51 -2.31 -9.65
CA THR A 312 -3.85 -1.96 -9.16
C THR A 312 -4.78 -1.41 -10.25
N PRO A 313 -5.09 -2.19 -11.31
CA PRO A 313 -5.80 -1.70 -12.50
C PRO A 313 -7.21 -1.17 -12.21
N ILE A 314 -7.82 -1.52 -11.07
CA ILE A 314 -9.14 -1.01 -10.67
C ILE A 314 -9.19 0.52 -10.56
N VAL A 315 -8.05 1.17 -10.30
CA VAL A 315 -7.96 2.63 -10.22
C VAL A 315 -8.32 3.30 -11.55
N LEU A 316 -8.17 2.62 -12.70
CA LEU A 316 -8.61 3.12 -14.01
C LEU A 316 -10.13 3.27 -14.07
N LEU A 317 -10.86 2.29 -13.56
CA LEU A 317 -12.32 2.32 -13.51
C LEU A 317 -12.81 3.41 -12.53
N GLY A 318 -12.12 3.54 -11.39
CA GLY A 318 -12.35 4.65 -10.46
C GLY A 318 -12.15 6.01 -11.14
N ALA A 319 -11.00 6.22 -11.79
CA ALA A 319 -10.69 7.45 -12.50
C ALA A 319 -11.69 7.77 -13.62
N LEU A 320 -12.08 6.77 -14.43
CA LEU A 320 -13.12 6.92 -15.45
C LEU A 320 -14.45 7.40 -14.84
N GLY A 321 -14.83 6.84 -13.70
CA GLY A 321 -16.04 7.24 -12.99
C GLY A 321 -16.02 8.68 -12.46
N LEU A 322 -14.85 9.22 -12.10
CA LEU A 322 -14.72 10.64 -11.72
C LEU A 322 -15.00 11.58 -12.89
N PHE A 323 -14.60 11.22 -14.11
CA PHE A 323 -14.96 12.01 -15.30
C PHE A 323 -16.47 12.00 -15.57
N LEU A 324 -17.17 10.93 -15.23
CA LEU A 324 -18.63 10.85 -15.35
C LEU A 324 -19.31 11.65 -14.23
N LEU A 325 -18.75 11.64 -13.03
CA LEU A 325 -19.20 12.47 -11.90
C LEU A 325 -19.16 13.96 -12.25
N TRP A 326 -18.22 14.40 -13.09
CA TRP A 326 -18.10 15.80 -13.53
C TRP A 326 -19.42 16.40 -14.03
N LYS A 327 -20.25 15.59 -14.69
CA LYS A 327 -21.56 16.03 -15.21
C LYS A 327 -22.62 16.24 -14.12
N LYS A 328 -22.49 15.57 -12.97
CA LYS A 328 -23.48 15.58 -11.88
C LYS A 328 -23.04 16.48 -10.72
N GLU A 329 -21.77 16.37 -10.31
CA GLU A 329 -21.19 17.08 -9.17
C GLU A 329 -19.85 17.70 -9.58
N ARG A 330 -19.91 18.76 -10.38
CA ARG A 330 -18.73 19.39 -11.01
C ARG A 330 -17.62 19.77 -10.03
N ILE A 331 -17.96 20.46 -8.94
CA ILE A 331 -16.98 20.90 -7.92
C ILE A 331 -16.30 19.70 -7.27
N LEU A 332 -17.08 18.68 -6.90
CA LEU A 332 -16.57 17.46 -6.27
C LEU A 332 -15.62 16.73 -7.23
N ALA A 333 -16.05 16.49 -8.46
CA ALA A 333 -15.23 15.83 -9.47
C ALA A 333 -13.94 16.61 -9.76
N ALA A 334 -14.03 17.93 -9.96
CA ALA A 334 -12.88 18.77 -10.25
C ALA A 334 -11.86 18.79 -9.10
N GLY A 335 -12.33 18.93 -7.86
CA GLY A 335 -11.46 18.87 -6.69
C GLY A 335 -10.77 17.52 -6.55
N LEU A 336 -11.51 16.40 -6.70
CA LEU A 336 -10.94 15.05 -6.60
C LEU A 336 -9.94 14.75 -7.72
N ILE A 337 -10.22 15.17 -8.95
CA ILE A 337 -9.29 15.05 -10.09
C ILE A 337 -8.04 15.87 -9.81
N ALA A 338 -8.17 17.12 -9.35
CA ALA A 338 -7.02 17.95 -8.99
C ALA A 338 -6.18 17.32 -7.87
N ALA A 339 -6.82 16.78 -6.83
CA ALA A 339 -6.12 16.07 -5.76
C ALA A 339 -5.35 14.85 -6.28
N LEU A 340 -5.96 14.02 -7.14
CA LEU A 340 -5.28 12.89 -7.77
C LEU A 340 -4.10 13.31 -8.65
N LEU A 341 -4.27 14.34 -9.48
CA LEU A 341 -3.20 14.86 -10.33
C LEU A 341 -2.03 15.41 -9.51
N MET A 342 -2.31 16.12 -8.42
CA MET A 342 -1.29 16.57 -7.48
C MET A 342 -0.54 15.41 -6.84
N GLN A 343 -1.25 14.34 -6.44
CA GLN A 343 -0.61 13.14 -5.90
C GLN A 343 0.24 12.43 -6.96
N ILE A 344 -0.23 12.31 -8.19
CA ILE A 344 0.57 11.77 -9.30
C ILE A 344 1.85 12.57 -9.49
N TYR A 345 1.74 13.91 -9.53
CA TYR A 345 2.90 14.77 -9.72
C TYR A 345 3.90 14.68 -8.57
N ILE A 346 3.46 14.82 -7.31
CA ILE A 346 4.36 14.79 -6.14
C ILE A 346 5.07 13.43 -6.02
N ASN A 347 4.32 12.34 -6.19
CA ASN A 347 4.88 11.00 -6.00
C ASN A 347 5.80 10.57 -7.15
N SER A 348 5.56 11.07 -8.37
CA SER A 348 6.45 10.84 -9.52
C SER A 348 7.66 11.78 -9.53
N ALA A 349 7.55 12.96 -8.90
CA ALA A 349 8.68 13.85 -8.70
C ALA A 349 9.68 13.29 -7.68
N ASN A 350 9.28 12.43 -6.76
CA ASN A 350 10.23 11.76 -5.88
C ASN A 350 11.14 10.82 -6.67
N GLU A 351 12.44 10.86 -6.42
CA GLU A 351 13.46 10.06 -7.11
C GLU A 351 13.18 8.56 -7.04
N VAL A 352 12.73 8.09 -5.87
CA VAL A 352 12.25 6.72 -5.64
C VAL A 352 10.75 6.67 -5.96
N TRP A 353 10.39 6.96 -7.21
CA TRP A 353 9.00 7.02 -7.67
C TRP A 353 8.25 5.69 -7.48
N TRP A 354 8.97 4.56 -7.44
CA TRP A 354 8.44 3.21 -7.19
C TRP A 354 8.12 2.92 -5.72
N ALA A 355 8.33 3.90 -4.82
CA ALA A 355 7.99 3.86 -3.41
C ALA A 355 8.72 2.81 -2.55
N GLY A 356 9.90 2.34 -3.00
CA GLY A 356 10.78 1.42 -2.26
C GLY A 356 10.25 -0.02 -2.28
N GLY A 357 10.54 -0.80 -1.24
CA GLY A 357 9.97 -2.15 -1.06
C GLY A 357 8.48 -2.08 -0.77
N SER A 358 7.63 -2.06 -1.80
CA SER A 358 6.20 -1.79 -1.63
C SER A 358 5.31 -2.64 -2.50
N PHE A 359 4.10 -2.94 -2.03
CA PHE A 359 3.07 -3.56 -2.85
C PHE A 359 2.33 -2.46 -3.63
N SER A 360 2.39 -2.51 -4.96
CA SER A 360 1.95 -1.39 -5.83
C SER A 360 2.63 -0.07 -5.44
N ASN A 361 2.17 1.03 -6.02
CA ASN A 361 2.58 2.36 -5.56
C ASN A 361 1.86 2.69 -4.23
N ARG A 362 2.47 2.28 -3.11
CA ARG A 362 1.87 2.42 -1.77
C ARG A 362 1.49 3.84 -1.37
N ARG A 363 2.05 4.86 -2.02
CA ARG A 363 1.75 6.28 -1.76
C ARG A 363 0.33 6.69 -2.19
N PHE A 364 -0.39 5.82 -2.91
CA PHE A 364 -1.80 5.99 -3.29
C PHE A 364 -2.79 5.24 -2.38
N THR A 365 -2.31 4.50 -1.37
CA THR A 365 -3.16 3.69 -0.49
C THR A 365 -4.25 4.53 0.20
N GLU A 366 -3.90 5.72 0.64
CA GLU A 366 -4.78 6.63 1.37
C GLU A 366 -5.87 7.26 0.50
N TYR A 367 -5.69 7.23 -0.82
CA TYR A 367 -6.61 7.80 -1.80
C TYR A 367 -7.63 6.78 -2.34
N GLY A 368 -7.69 5.58 -1.75
CA GLY A 368 -8.65 4.53 -2.08
C GLY A 368 -10.11 5.03 -2.16
N PHE A 369 -10.51 5.95 -1.28
CA PHE A 369 -11.86 6.52 -1.28
C PHE A 369 -12.22 7.26 -2.57
N ILE A 370 -11.26 7.95 -3.19
CA ILE A 370 -11.50 8.65 -4.46
C ILE A 370 -11.89 7.64 -5.54
N PHE A 371 -11.20 6.50 -5.61
CA PHE A 371 -11.50 5.43 -6.55
C PHE A 371 -12.81 4.70 -6.21
N MET A 372 -13.14 4.53 -4.92
CA MET A 372 -14.44 3.99 -4.49
C MET A 372 -15.61 4.88 -4.98
N LEU A 373 -15.46 6.20 -4.85
CA LEU A 373 -16.46 7.16 -5.29
C LEU A 373 -16.61 7.16 -6.81
N GLY A 374 -15.49 7.15 -7.54
CA GLY A 374 -15.47 6.99 -8.98
C GLY A 374 -16.16 5.70 -9.44
N LEU A 375 -15.82 4.55 -8.84
CA LEU A 375 -16.48 3.27 -9.14
C LEU A 375 -18.00 3.33 -8.91
N ALA A 376 -18.44 3.97 -7.83
CA ALA A 376 -19.87 4.13 -7.56
C ALA A 376 -20.56 4.97 -8.64
N ALA A 377 -19.94 6.08 -9.06
CA ALA A 377 -20.43 6.89 -10.18
C ALA A 377 -20.48 6.06 -11.47
N LEU A 378 -19.43 5.31 -11.80
CA LEU A 378 -19.37 4.47 -13.01
C LEU A 378 -20.45 3.39 -13.03
N PHE A 379 -20.69 2.72 -11.90
CA PHE A 379 -21.73 1.70 -11.76
C PHE A 379 -23.15 2.25 -11.92
N SER A 380 -23.34 3.56 -11.76
CA SER A 380 -24.64 4.22 -11.92
C SER A 380 -25.05 4.49 -13.39
N GLU A 381 -24.13 4.37 -14.36
CA GLU A 381 -24.33 4.82 -15.76
C GLU A 381 -24.99 3.77 -16.69
N GLY A 382 -25.95 2.98 -16.20
CA GLY A 382 -26.80 2.12 -17.05
C GLY A 382 -26.15 0.84 -17.61
N ARG A 383 -24.87 0.54 -17.29
CA ARG A 383 -24.16 -0.70 -17.66
C ARG A 383 -23.51 -1.42 -16.49
N MET A 384 -24.15 -1.37 -15.31
CA MET A 384 -23.60 -1.89 -14.05
C MET A 384 -22.99 -3.28 -14.17
N LYS A 385 -23.65 -4.23 -14.86
CA LYS A 385 -23.13 -5.61 -14.99
C LYS A 385 -21.76 -5.67 -15.67
N PHE A 386 -21.55 -4.89 -16.72
CA PHE A 386 -20.29 -4.85 -17.45
C PHE A 386 -19.17 -4.27 -16.58
N TRP A 387 -19.44 -3.12 -15.96
CA TRP A 387 -18.48 -2.45 -15.10
C TRP A 387 -18.16 -3.27 -13.86
N LEU A 388 -19.16 -3.94 -13.29
CA LEU A 388 -18.98 -4.82 -12.14
C LEU A 388 -18.09 -6.02 -12.49
N ILE A 389 -18.31 -6.68 -13.62
CA ILE A 389 -17.44 -7.79 -14.07
C ILE A 389 -16.00 -7.30 -14.27
N SER A 390 -15.83 -6.15 -14.92
CA SER A 390 -14.50 -5.56 -15.14
C SER A 390 -13.79 -5.24 -13.82
N ALA A 391 -14.52 -4.64 -12.87
CA ALA A 391 -14.00 -4.34 -11.54
C ALA A 391 -13.68 -5.60 -10.72
N ILE A 392 -14.47 -6.67 -10.84
CA ILE A 392 -14.17 -7.97 -10.22
C ILE A 392 -12.86 -8.54 -10.78
N LEU A 393 -12.67 -8.53 -12.10
CA LEU A 393 -11.44 -9.02 -12.72
C LEU A 393 -10.22 -8.20 -12.29
N PHE A 394 -10.33 -6.87 -12.28
CA PHE A 394 -9.25 -5.98 -11.85
C PHE A 394 -8.95 -6.10 -10.36
N SER A 395 -9.98 -6.32 -9.53
CA SER A 395 -9.80 -6.57 -8.10
C SER A 395 -9.17 -7.94 -7.84
N ALA A 396 -9.57 -8.97 -8.58
CA ALA A 396 -9.02 -10.31 -8.46
C ALA A 396 -7.53 -10.32 -8.82
N TRP A 397 -7.14 -9.58 -9.85
CA TRP A 397 -5.74 -9.39 -10.24
C TRP A 397 -4.87 -8.90 -9.07
N SER A 398 -5.21 -7.74 -8.48
CA SER A 398 -4.43 -7.20 -7.36
C SER A 398 -4.43 -8.15 -6.16
N PHE A 399 -5.57 -8.80 -5.89
CA PHE A 399 -5.66 -9.77 -4.79
C PHE A 399 -4.75 -10.99 -5.00
N LEU A 400 -4.64 -11.48 -6.24
CA LEU A 400 -3.73 -12.59 -6.57
C LEU A 400 -2.25 -12.20 -6.42
N LEU A 401 -1.89 -10.96 -6.71
CA LEU A 401 -0.55 -10.44 -6.44
C LEU A 401 -0.24 -10.45 -4.93
N VAL A 402 -1.20 -10.05 -4.08
CA VAL A 402 -1.04 -10.14 -2.62
C VAL A 402 -0.83 -11.60 -2.18
N ILE A 403 -1.57 -12.52 -2.78
CA ILE A 403 -1.45 -13.96 -2.50
C ILE A 403 -0.08 -14.50 -2.94
N ALA A 404 0.40 -14.13 -4.13
CA ALA A 404 1.69 -14.54 -4.64
C ALA A 404 2.83 -14.04 -3.74
N GLU A 405 2.76 -12.79 -3.27
CA GLU A 405 3.70 -12.24 -2.29
C GLU A 405 3.64 -13.01 -0.97
N ARG A 406 2.45 -13.24 -0.43
CA ARG A 406 2.26 -13.97 0.84
C ARG A 406 2.84 -15.38 0.80
N LEU A 407 2.82 -16.02 -0.36
CA LEU A 407 3.36 -17.37 -0.57
C LEU A 407 4.86 -17.38 -0.88
N GLY A 408 5.51 -16.21 -0.89
CA GLY A 408 6.94 -16.05 -1.18
C GLY A 408 7.29 -16.32 -2.64
N PHE A 409 6.31 -16.27 -3.56
CA PHE A 409 6.59 -16.37 -4.99
C PHE A 409 7.06 -15.03 -5.57
N ASN A 410 6.58 -13.92 -5.01
CA ASN A 410 7.03 -12.57 -5.35
C ASN A 410 7.92 -12.02 -4.20
N THR A 411 8.68 -10.97 -4.46
CA THR A 411 9.35 -10.17 -3.43
C THR A 411 9.14 -8.69 -3.73
N LEU A 412 8.75 -7.93 -2.71
CA LEU A 412 8.56 -6.48 -2.86
C LEU A 412 9.87 -5.69 -2.80
N ASP A 413 10.93 -6.28 -2.24
CA ASP A 413 12.18 -5.57 -1.95
C ASP A 413 12.95 -5.19 -3.22
N HIS A 414 12.77 -5.94 -4.30
CA HIS A 414 13.58 -5.79 -5.51
C HIS A 414 12.75 -5.91 -6.79
N TYR A 415 13.32 -5.39 -7.88
CA TYR A 415 12.74 -5.55 -9.21
C TYR A 415 12.63 -7.02 -9.63
N ILE A 416 11.40 -7.54 -9.81
CA ILE A 416 11.18 -8.85 -10.44
C ILE A 416 10.72 -8.65 -11.89
N PRO A 417 11.37 -9.34 -12.86
CA PRO A 417 10.90 -9.35 -14.24
C PRO A 417 9.47 -9.87 -14.37
N TRP A 418 8.63 -9.14 -15.12
CA TRP A 418 7.20 -9.43 -15.26
C TRP A 418 6.85 -10.86 -15.70
N ASN A 419 7.66 -11.48 -16.56
CA ASN A 419 7.43 -12.87 -16.98
C ASN A 419 7.55 -13.86 -15.81
N LYS A 420 8.39 -13.56 -14.83
CA LYS A 420 8.45 -14.32 -13.58
C LYS A 420 7.24 -14.01 -12.71
N THR A 421 6.86 -12.74 -12.56
CA THR A 421 5.65 -12.33 -11.81
C THR A 421 4.39 -13.04 -12.32
N PHE A 422 4.17 -13.07 -13.63
CA PHE A 422 3.05 -13.79 -14.24
C PHE A 422 3.11 -15.31 -13.96
N PHE A 423 4.28 -15.93 -14.08
CA PHE A 423 4.44 -17.35 -13.74
C PHE A 423 4.16 -17.62 -12.25
N TYR A 424 4.61 -16.72 -11.38
CA TYR A 424 4.38 -16.75 -9.94
C TYR A 424 2.90 -16.60 -9.59
N GLU A 425 2.15 -15.76 -10.30
CA GLU A 425 0.70 -15.62 -10.14
C GLU A 425 -0.04 -16.88 -10.55
N MET A 426 0.27 -17.45 -11.72
CA MET A 426 -0.34 -18.70 -12.18
C MET A 426 -0.02 -19.84 -11.22
N THR A 427 1.20 -19.88 -10.71
CA THR A 427 1.62 -20.84 -9.67
C THR A 427 0.88 -20.59 -8.36
N ALA A 428 0.71 -19.34 -7.94
CA ALA A 428 -0.02 -18.98 -6.73
C ALA A 428 -1.50 -19.36 -6.84
N LEU A 429 -2.16 -19.14 -7.98
CA LEU A 429 -3.52 -19.63 -8.24
C LEU A 429 -3.63 -21.15 -8.06
N LEU A 430 -2.65 -21.88 -8.58
CA LEU A 430 -2.63 -23.33 -8.54
C LEU A 430 -2.21 -23.89 -7.18
N VAL A 431 -1.35 -23.20 -6.43
CA VAL A 431 -0.68 -23.69 -5.21
C VAL A 431 -1.27 -23.08 -3.93
N ALA A 432 -1.84 -21.88 -3.95
CA ALA A 432 -2.43 -21.22 -2.79
C ALA A 432 -3.47 -22.10 -2.09
N PRO A 433 -4.39 -22.78 -2.82
CA PRO A 433 -5.33 -23.70 -2.19
C PRO A 433 -4.66 -24.91 -1.52
N TRP A 434 -3.38 -25.20 -1.77
CA TRP A 434 -2.68 -26.38 -1.24
C TRP A 434 -1.63 -26.02 -0.19
N ARG A 435 -0.96 -24.86 -0.29
CA ARG A 435 0.00 -24.36 0.70
C ARG A 435 -0.67 -23.75 1.93
N TRP A 436 -1.89 -23.27 1.81
CA TRP A 436 -2.65 -22.72 2.94
C TRP A 436 -3.39 -23.77 3.76
N PHE A 437 -3.58 -24.98 3.22
CA PHE A 437 -4.17 -26.09 3.98
C PHE A 437 -3.28 -26.56 5.14
N PRO A 438 -1.94 -26.66 5.01
CA PRO A 438 -1.04 -26.94 6.14
C PRO A 438 -0.91 -25.78 7.15
N ALA A 439 -1.02 -24.52 6.72
CA ALA A 439 -0.86 -23.37 7.63
C ALA A 439 -2.04 -23.18 8.60
N LEU A 440 -3.18 -23.81 8.33
CA LEU A 440 -4.30 -23.94 9.28
C LEU A 440 -4.06 -25.09 10.29
N TRP A 441 -3.04 -25.92 10.08
CA TRP A 441 -2.89 -27.26 10.66
C TRP A 441 -1.51 -27.38 11.31
N GLY A 442 -1.42 -27.05 12.61
CA GLY A 442 -0.32 -27.54 13.44
C GLY A 442 -0.24 -29.08 13.42
N ASP A 443 0.89 -29.62 13.88
CA ASP A 443 1.27 -31.04 13.87
C ASP A 443 0.23 -32.00 14.49
N TYR A 444 -0.83 -32.34 13.76
CA TYR A 444 -1.68 -33.49 14.07
C TYR A 444 -2.12 -34.19 12.79
N ALA A 445 -1.35 -35.23 12.45
CA ALA A 445 -1.75 -36.27 11.52
C ALA A 445 -2.95 -37.04 12.10
N LYS A 446 -4.14 -36.74 11.59
CA LYS A 446 -5.30 -37.65 11.36
C LYS A 446 -6.55 -36.78 11.18
N ILE A 447 -7.08 -36.66 9.95
CA ILE A 447 -8.53 -36.58 9.70
C ILE A 447 -8.91 -36.87 8.22
N SER A 448 -9.78 -37.89 8.10
CA SER A 448 -10.93 -38.19 7.22
C SER A 448 -10.94 -37.92 5.70
N ILE A 449 -11.21 -39.02 4.97
CA ILE A 449 -11.60 -39.15 3.55
C ILE A 449 -12.72 -38.18 3.11
N ILE A 450 -13.52 -37.67 4.06
CA ILE A 450 -14.65 -36.75 3.84
C ILE A 450 -14.19 -35.44 3.18
N TYR A 451 -13.02 -34.91 3.54
CA TYR A 451 -12.51 -33.65 2.98
C TYR A 451 -11.98 -33.80 1.54
N ARG A 452 -11.45 -34.97 1.19
CA ARG A 452 -11.06 -35.31 -0.19
C ARG A 452 -12.29 -35.42 -1.09
N ILE A 453 -13.39 -35.95 -0.55
CA ILE A 453 -14.69 -36.02 -1.23
C ILE A 453 -15.25 -34.60 -1.47
N ILE A 454 -15.15 -33.68 -0.50
CA ILE A 454 -15.62 -32.29 -0.66
C ILE A 454 -14.83 -31.55 -1.77
N LEU A 455 -13.52 -31.73 -1.85
CA LEU A 455 -12.68 -31.10 -2.88
C LEU A 455 -12.93 -31.70 -4.28
N ALA A 456 -13.09 -33.02 -4.37
CA ALA A 456 -13.50 -33.69 -5.61
C ALA A 456 -14.90 -33.25 -6.07
N LEU A 457 -15.82 -33.01 -5.14
CA LEU A 457 -17.15 -32.47 -5.42
C LEU A 457 -17.11 -31.00 -5.90
N LEU A 458 -16.17 -30.19 -5.41
CA LEU A 458 -15.99 -28.80 -5.88
C LEU A 458 -15.38 -28.72 -7.28
N LEU A 459 -14.39 -29.57 -7.57
CA LEU A 459 -13.79 -29.69 -8.91
C LEU A 459 -14.78 -30.29 -9.92
N ALA A 460 -15.56 -31.30 -9.52
CA ALA A 460 -16.65 -31.84 -10.34
C ALA A 460 -17.75 -30.78 -10.60
N ASN A 461 -18.05 -29.90 -9.63
CA ASN A 461 -18.98 -28.78 -9.83
C ASN A 461 -18.44 -27.74 -10.82
N ALA A 462 -17.14 -27.44 -10.81
CA ALA A 462 -16.53 -26.51 -11.76
C ALA A 462 -16.55 -27.08 -13.20
N LEU A 463 -16.30 -28.39 -13.36
CA LEU A 463 -16.36 -29.08 -14.65
C LEU A 463 -17.80 -29.25 -15.16
N VAL A 464 -18.76 -29.58 -14.29
CA VAL A 464 -20.18 -29.64 -14.65
C VAL A 464 -20.74 -28.24 -14.94
N PHE A 465 -20.24 -27.18 -14.31
CA PHE A 465 -20.62 -25.80 -14.64
C PHE A 465 -20.04 -25.35 -15.98
N ALA A 466 -18.83 -25.79 -16.33
CA ALA A 466 -18.24 -25.58 -17.65
C ALA A 466 -19.00 -26.35 -18.75
N ASP A 467 -19.36 -27.62 -18.51
CA ASP A 467 -20.14 -28.44 -19.45
C ASP A 467 -21.61 -28.00 -19.55
N TYR A 468 -22.23 -27.54 -18.46
CA TYR A 468 -23.58 -26.97 -18.47
C TYR A 468 -23.63 -25.67 -19.27
N ILE A 469 -22.59 -24.83 -19.14
CA ILE A 469 -22.41 -23.62 -19.95
C ILE A 469 -22.18 -24.01 -21.42
N ALA A 470 -21.33 -24.99 -21.71
CA ALA A 470 -21.05 -25.47 -23.06
C ALA A 470 -22.28 -26.10 -23.76
N ALA A 471 -23.07 -26.89 -23.04
CA ALA A 471 -24.28 -27.55 -23.54
C ALA A 471 -25.45 -26.57 -23.76
N HIS A 472 -25.61 -25.55 -22.90
CA HIS A 472 -26.66 -24.51 -23.05
C HIS A 472 -26.21 -23.30 -23.91
N LEU A 473 -25.01 -23.36 -24.49
CA LEU A 473 -24.48 -22.37 -25.43
C LEU A 473 -24.81 -22.68 -26.90
N LYS A 474 -25.29 -23.89 -27.22
CA LYS A 474 -25.53 -24.33 -28.60
C LYS A 474 -26.70 -23.62 -29.32
N ASN A 475 -27.67 -23.06 -28.58
CA ASN A 475 -28.95 -22.61 -29.15
C ASN A 475 -29.24 -21.10 -29.14
N TYR A 476 -28.31 -20.22 -28.73
CA TYR A 476 -28.62 -18.77 -28.61
C TYR A 476 -27.49 -17.87 -29.11
N ILE A 477 -27.47 -17.64 -30.42
CA ILE A 477 -26.58 -16.72 -31.14
C ILE A 477 -27.19 -15.30 -31.12
N ASN A 478 -26.60 -14.37 -30.36
CA ASN A 478 -26.36 -12.95 -30.72
C ASN A 478 -25.89 -12.09 -29.52
N ARG A 479 -26.38 -12.33 -28.29
CA ARG A 479 -26.00 -11.51 -27.10
C ARG A 479 -24.70 -11.95 -26.41
N LYS A 480 -24.34 -13.23 -26.48
CA LYS A 480 -23.12 -13.78 -25.85
C LYS A 480 -21.86 -13.55 -26.68
N ARG A 481 -21.94 -13.40 -28.01
CA ARG A 481 -20.79 -12.94 -28.82
C ARG A 481 -20.36 -11.55 -28.42
N LEU A 482 -21.30 -10.66 -28.07
CA LEU A 482 -20.97 -9.34 -27.51
C LEU A 482 -20.29 -9.48 -26.14
N VAL A 483 -20.86 -10.24 -25.20
CA VAL A 483 -20.25 -10.40 -23.86
C VAL A 483 -18.90 -11.11 -23.91
N LEU A 484 -18.76 -12.16 -24.73
CA LEU A 484 -17.51 -12.89 -24.93
C LEU A 484 -16.50 -12.04 -25.70
N ALA A 485 -16.89 -11.34 -26.77
CA ALA A 485 -16.02 -10.41 -27.45
C ALA A 485 -15.63 -9.25 -26.54
N LEU A 486 -16.49 -8.83 -25.60
CA LEU A 486 -16.20 -7.77 -24.63
C LEU A 486 -15.30 -8.27 -23.50
N ILE A 487 -15.48 -9.50 -23.01
CA ILE A 487 -14.54 -10.15 -22.09
C ILE A 487 -13.20 -10.33 -22.79
N ILE A 488 -13.18 -10.83 -24.03
CA ILE A 488 -11.99 -10.96 -24.85
C ILE A 488 -11.40 -9.60 -25.16
N THR A 489 -12.17 -8.54 -25.40
CA THR A 489 -11.67 -7.18 -25.66
C THR A 489 -11.15 -6.54 -24.38
N VAL A 490 -11.77 -6.78 -23.21
CA VAL A 490 -11.24 -6.33 -21.92
C VAL A 490 -9.99 -7.12 -21.56
N LEU A 491 -9.95 -8.42 -21.82
CA LEU A 491 -8.77 -9.28 -21.64
C LEU A 491 -7.68 -8.95 -22.66
N LEU A 492 -8.01 -8.60 -23.90
CA LEU A 492 -7.07 -8.18 -24.94
C LEU A 492 -6.60 -6.75 -24.70
N PHE A 493 -7.46 -5.84 -24.26
CA PHE A 493 -7.10 -4.49 -23.82
C PHE A 493 -6.29 -4.54 -22.53
N PHE A 494 -6.58 -5.47 -21.63
CA PHE A 494 -5.78 -5.78 -20.44
C PHE A 494 -4.45 -6.40 -20.86
N ASN A 495 -4.42 -7.36 -21.79
CA ASN A 495 -3.18 -7.91 -22.34
C ASN A 495 -2.40 -6.84 -23.10
N ILE A 496 -3.05 -5.90 -23.80
CA ILE A 496 -2.43 -4.76 -24.48
C ILE A 496 -1.95 -3.74 -23.45
N LEU A 497 -2.66 -3.46 -22.36
CA LEU A 497 -2.19 -2.62 -21.25
C LEU A 497 -1.07 -3.30 -20.46
N VAL A 498 -1.07 -4.63 -20.37
CA VAL A 498 0.03 -5.43 -19.83
C VAL A 498 1.20 -5.43 -20.81
N LEU A 499 0.98 -5.54 -22.12
CA LEU A 499 2.00 -5.43 -23.18
C LEU A 499 2.57 -4.02 -23.33
N VAL A 500 1.74 -2.98 -23.13
CA VAL A 500 2.11 -1.56 -23.09
C VAL A 500 2.71 -1.21 -21.73
N GLY A 501 2.32 -1.90 -20.66
CA GLY A 501 2.97 -1.92 -19.34
C GLY A 501 4.27 -2.75 -19.32
N VAL A 502 4.55 -3.52 -20.38
CA VAL A 502 5.88 -4.08 -20.68
C VAL A 502 6.77 -3.01 -21.37
N VAL A 503 6.48 -1.72 -21.19
CA VAL A 503 7.54 -0.71 -21.30
C VAL A 503 8.42 -0.88 -20.05
N ARG A 504 9.54 -1.61 -20.23
CA ARG A 504 10.53 -1.91 -19.20
C ARG A 504 11.07 -0.63 -18.55
N THR A 505 10.56 -0.26 -17.38
CA THR A 505 11.05 0.89 -16.63
C THR A 505 12.01 0.41 -15.56
N ARG A 506 13.29 0.58 -15.83
CA ARG A 506 14.39 0.26 -14.92
C ARG A 506 14.45 1.30 -13.78
N PRO A 507 15.01 0.94 -12.61
CA PRO A 507 15.46 1.93 -11.63
C PRO A 507 16.34 2.99 -12.31
N GLN A 508 16.27 4.24 -11.86
CA GLN A 508 17.07 5.31 -12.47
C GLN A 508 18.57 4.97 -12.44
N PRO A 509 19.31 5.19 -13.54
CA PRO A 509 20.76 5.02 -13.53
C PRO A 509 21.38 5.93 -12.46
N PRO A 510 22.16 5.38 -11.52
CA PRO A 510 22.66 6.09 -10.36
C PRO A 510 23.66 7.21 -10.73
N GLU A 511 24.20 7.21 -11.95
CA GLU A 511 25.04 8.31 -12.46
C GLU A 511 24.26 9.62 -12.55
N ILE A 512 22.96 9.57 -12.80
CA ILE A 512 22.08 10.75 -12.82
C ILE A 512 21.90 11.28 -11.38
N ALA A 513 21.74 10.39 -10.41
CA ALA A 513 21.62 10.75 -8.99
C ALA A 513 22.94 11.34 -8.44
N ALA A 514 24.09 10.78 -8.84
CA ALA A 514 25.41 11.22 -8.40
C ALA A 514 25.76 12.65 -8.86
N LEU A 515 25.27 13.06 -10.04
CA LEU A 515 25.45 14.43 -10.56
C LEU A 515 24.72 15.50 -9.75
N LEU A 516 23.83 15.10 -8.83
CA LEU A 516 22.95 15.99 -8.07
C LEU A 516 23.43 16.20 -6.62
N GLY A 517 24.64 15.76 -6.28
CA GLY A 517 25.30 16.08 -5.00
C GLY A 517 24.57 15.52 -3.76
N GLN A 518 23.89 14.39 -3.90
CA GLN A 518 23.05 13.81 -2.85
C GLN A 518 23.82 13.06 -1.76
N SER A 519 23.16 12.86 -0.61
CA SER A 519 23.71 12.11 0.52
C SER A 519 24.01 10.65 0.15
N ASN A 520 25.01 10.06 0.83
CA ASN A 520 25.51 8.71 0.56
C ASN A 520 24.43 7.62 0.68
N ARG A 521 23.43 7.79 1.56
CA ARG A 521 22.33 6.83 1.79
C ARG A 521 21.44 6.65 0.56
N PHE A 522 21.15 7.72 -0.17
CA PHE A 522 20.25 7.66 -1.33
C PHE A 522 20.94 7.11 -2.56
N LEU A 523 22.17 7.56 -2.81
CA LEU A 523 23.02 7.02 -3.86
C LEU A 523 23.20 5.52 -3.67
N TRP A 524 23.40 5.07 -2.44
CA TRP A 524 23.49 3.65 -2.12
C TRP A 524 22.26 2.87 -2.58
N PHE A 525 21.06 3.33 -2.24
CA PHE A 525 19.82 2.63 -2.60
C PHE A 525 19.64 2.54 -4.12
N ASN A 526 19.94 3.63 -4.83
CA ASN A 526 19.92 3.64 -6.30
C ASN A 526 20.93 2.66 -6.91
N TYR A 527 22.19 2.69 -6.46
CA TYR A 527 23.22 1.76 -6.94
C TYR A 527 22.87 0.30 -6.63
N TYR A 528 22.30 0.05 -5.46
CA TYR A 528 21.89 -1.27 -5.01
C TYR A 528 20.72 -1.83 -5.85
N GLU A 529 19.64 -1.07 -6.03
CA GLU A 529 18.50 -1.49 -6.87
C GLU A 529 18.87 -1.59 -8.35
N TYR A 530 19.70 -0.66 -8.85
CA TYR A 530 20.20 -0.72 -10.22
C TYR A 530 21.12 -1.95 -10.43
N GLY A 531 21.95 -2.28 -9.45
CA GLY A 531 22.76 -3.49 -9.43
C GLY A 531 21.90 -4.76 -9.51
N TYR A 532 20.81 -4.81 -8.74
CA TYR A 532 19.86 -5.91 -8.77
C TYR A 532 19.19 -6.04 -10.15
N TYR A 533 18.73 -4.92 -10.70
CA TYR A 533 18.18 -4.87 -12.04
C TYR A 533 19.18 -5.43 -13.08
N LEU A 534 20.44 -5.00 -13.04
CA LEU A 534 21.49 -5.47 -13.95
C LEU A 534 21.78 -6.97 -13.80
N LEU A 535 21.80 -7.47 -12.56
CA LEU A 535 21.97 -8.89 -12.25
C LEU A 535 20.81 -9.72 -12.82
N SER A 536 19.56 -9.24 -12.68
CA SER A 536 18.38 -9.90 -13.25
C SER A 536 18.43 -10.02 -14.77
N LYS A 537 19.14 -9.11 -15.44
CA LYS A 537 19.39 -9.11 -16.90
C LYS A 537 20.68 -9.83 -17.30
N LYS A 538 21.34 -10.53 -16.36
CA LYS A 538 22.62 -11.23 -16.57
C LYS A 538 23.76 -10.32 -17.04
N ARG A 539 23.70 -9.02 -16.74
CA ARG A 539 24.78 -8.05 -17.05
C ARG A 539 25.79 -8.00 -15.91
N LEU A 540 26.48 -9.11 -15.67
CA LEU A 540 27.27 -9.37 -14.46
C LEU A 540 28.32 -8.29 -14.16
N HIS A 541 29.12 -7.86 -15.14
CA HIS A 541 30.15 -6.83 -14.93
C HIS A 541 29.59 -5.47 -14.51
N LYS A 542 28.45 -5.07 -15.09
CA LYS A 542 27.80 -3.81 -14.70
C LYS A 542 27.17 -3.92 -13.32
N ALA A 543 26.55 -5.06 -13.02
CA ALA A 543 26.00 -5.34 -11.70
C ALA A 543 27.10 -5.30 -10.62
N LEU A 544 28.27 -5.88 -10.91
CA LEU A 544 29.44 -5.85 -10.04
C LEU A 544 29.86 -4.41 -9.72
N ALA A 545 29.99 -3.55 -10.74
CA ALA A 545 30.34 -2.15 -10.55
C ALA A 545 29.29 -1.39 -9.71
N ALA A 546 28.00 -1.64 -9.94
CA ALA A 546 26.93 -0.99 -9.20
C ALA A 546 26.91 -1.43 -7.72
N PHE A 547 27.02 -2.73 -7.43
CA PHE A 547 27.08 -3.21 -6.04
C PHE A 547 28.38 -2.82 -5.34
N GLN A 548 29.51 -2.70 -6.05
CA GLN A 548 30.73 -2.16 -5.48
C GLN A 548 30.53 -0.71 -5.06
N LYS A 549 29.94 0.13 -5.92
CA LYS A 549 29.60 1.51 -5.57
C LYS A 549 28.65 1.61 -4.38
N ALA A 550 27.64 0.74 -4.31
CA ALA A 550 26.78 0.65 -3.12
C ALA A 550 27.61 0.29 -1.88
N HIS A 551 28.49 -0.72 -1.94
CA HIS A 551 29.36 -1.05 -0.82
C HIS A 551 30.28 0.11 -0.41
N ASP A 552 30.89 0.80 -1.36
CA ASP A 552 31.78 1.94 -1.09
C ASP A 552 31.05 3.09 -0.39
N LEU A 553 29.79 3.35 -0.76
CA LEU A 553 28.97 4.41 -0.17
C LEU A 553 28.56 4.11 1.27
N MET A 554 28.27 2.85 1.59
CA MET A 554 27.95 2.40 2.95
C MET A 554 28.59 1.04 3.25
N PRO A 555 29.88 1.01 3.67
CA PRO A 555 30.63 -0.22 3.86
C PRO A 555 30.09 -1.15 4.96
N SER A 556 29.32 -0.60 5.90
CA SER A 556 28.69 -1.34 6.99
C SER A 556 27.46 -2.16 6.55
N GLN A 557 27.07 -2.10 5.28
CA GLN A 557 25.90 -2.79 4.77
C GLN A 557 26.24 -4.18 4.20
N PRO A 558 25.63 -5.27 4.71
CA PRO A 558 25.91 -6.63 4.25
C PRO A 558 25.26 -6.96 2.90
N GLN A 559 24.20 -6.24 2.51
CA GLN A 559 23.39 -6.57 1.34
C GLN A 559 24.17 -6.48 0.02
N PRO A 560 24.96 -5.42 -0.26
CA PRO A 560 25.77 -5.35 -1.48
C PRO A 560 26.82 -6.47 -1.55
N LEU A 561 27.49 -6.78 -0.43
CA LEU A 561 28.50 -7.86 -0.36
C LEU A 561 27.88 -9.23 -0.70
N ARG A 562 26.67 -9.51 -0.21
CA ARG A 562 25.95 -10.74 -0.60
C ARG A 562 25.76 -10.84 -2.11
N TYR A 563 25.38 -9.75 -2.78
CA TYR A 563 25.19 -9.78 -4.23
C TYR A 563 26.51 -9.83 -5.00
N LEU A 564 27.58 -9.20 -4.50
CA LEU A 564 28.93 -9.40 -5.03
C LEU A 564 29.31 -10.88 -4.99
N GLY A 565 29.07 -11.56 -3.86
CA GLY A 565 29.25 -13.00 -3.72
C GLY A 565 28.43 -13.82 -4.71
N THR A 566 27.15 -13.46 -4.92
CA THR A 566 26.28 -14.11 -5.92
C THR A 566 26.79 -13.93 -7.34
N ILE A 567 27.32 -12.75 -7.68
CA ILE A 567 27.88 -12.48 -9.01
C ILE A 567 29.14 -13.31 -9.24
N TYR A 568 30.06 -13.37 -8.28
CA TYR A 568 31.26 -14.20 -8.40
C TYR A 568 30.92 -15.70 -8.45
N GLU A 569 29.89 -16.15 -7.73
CA GLU A 569 29.37 -17.52 -7.83
C GLU A 569 28.85 -17.81 -9.25
N GLU A 570 28.14 -16.87 -9.90
CA GLU A 570 27.69 -17.02 -11.29
C GLU A 570 28.84 -16.97 -12.31
N LEU A 571 29.92 -16.25 -12.00
CA LEU A 571 31.15 -16.22 -12.81
C LEU A 571 32.04 -17.45 -12.60
N GLY A 572 31.74 -18.30 -11.62
CA GLY A 572 32.51 -19.51 -11.29
C GLY A 572 33.70 -19.28 -10.34
N ASP A 573 33.94 -18.05 -9.89
CA ASP A 573 35.00 -17.72 -8.92
C ASP A 573 34.48 -17.97 -7.49
N TYR A 574 34.44 -19.26 -7.11
CA TYR A 574 33.87 -19.68 -5.84
C TYR A 574 34.65 -19.20 -4.61
N ASP A 575 35.96 -18.94 -4.75
CA ASP A 575 36.79 -18.42 -3.66
C ASP A 575 36.41 -16.98 -3.33
N LYS A 576 36.28 -16.11 -4.34
CA LYS A 576 35.77 -14.75 -4.11
C LYS A 576 34.33 -14.76 -3.63
N ALA A 577 33.49 -15.64 -4.19
CA ALA A 577 32.10 -15.75 -3.74
C ALA A 577 32.01 -16.04 -2.23
N GLU A 578 32.79 -17.02 -1.75
CA GLU A 578 32.83 -17.37 -0.32
C GLU A 578 33.34 -16.21 0.52
N LYS A 579 34.43 -15.54 0.09
CA LYS A 579 34.96 -14.36 0.78
C LYS A 579 33.88 -13.29 0.98
N TYR A 580 33.21 -12.87 -0.10
CA TYR A 580 32.18 -11.83 0.00
C TYR A 580 30.97 -12.23 0.85
N TYR A 581 30.59 -13.51 0.82
CA TYR A 581 29.54 -13.99 1.71
C TYR A 581 29.98 -14.01 3.19
N LEU A 582 31.23 -14.36 3.48
CA LEU A 582 31.77 -14.30 4.85
C LEU A 582 31.91 -12.85 5.33
N ASP A 583 32.35 -11.94 4.48
CA ASP A 583 32.40 -10.50 4.79
C ASP A 583 30.99 -9.96 5.09
N ALA A 584 29.98 -10.35 4.29
CA ALA A 584 28.59 -10.00 4.55
C ALA A 584 28.07 -10.60 5.86
N PHE A 585 28.45 -11.84 6.19
CA PHE A 585 28.08 -12.52 7.43
C PHE A 585 28.74 -11.89 8.65
N ALA A 586 29.97 -11.39 8.52
CA ALA A 586 30.67 -10.69 9.59
C ALA A 586 30.02 -9.36 9.94
N LEU A 587 29.44 -8.66 8.95
CA LEU A 587 28.69 -7.41 9.18
C LEU A 587 27.34 -7.65 9.84
N ASP A 588 26.60 -8.70 9.43
CA ASP A 588 25.34 -9.09 10.04
C ASP A 588 25.15 -10.62 10.06
N PRO A 589 25.51 -11.28 11.18
CA PRO A 589 25.33 -12.72 11.33
C PRO A 589 23.86 -13.17 11.31
N LYS A 590 22.91 -12.26 11.56
CA LYS A 590 21.47 -12.55 11.56
C LYS A 590 20.86 -12.43 10.17
N TYR A 591 21.59 -11.92 9.18
CA TYR A 591 21.09 -11.78 7.81
C TYR A 591 20.94 -13.15 7.12
N GLN A 592 19.76 -13.75 7.28
CA GLN A 592 19.46 -15.13 6.86
C GLN A 592 19.82 -15.43 5.40
N ASN A 593 19.65 -14.46 4.51
CA ASN A 593 19.95 -14.62 3.09
C ASN A 593 21.45 -14.89 2.82
N VAL A 594 22.35 -14.37 3.65
CA VAL A 594 23.79 -14.68 3.54
C VAL A 594 24.06 -16.11 3.96
N ARG A 595 23.47 -16.57 5.07
CA ARG A 595 23.61 -17.95 5.54
C ARG A 595 23.13 -18.97 4.49
N ILE A 596 21.96 -18.73 3.90
CA ILE A 596 21.44 -19.56 2.81
C ILE A 596 22.41 -19.58 1.62
N SER A 597 23.03 -18.45 1.29
CA SER A 597 23.97 -18.34 0.18
C SER A 597 25.28 -19.11 0.46
N LEU A 598 25.81 -19.03 1.69
CA LEU A 598 26.98 -19.80 2.14
C LEU A 598 26.70 -21.32 2.10
N ASP A 599 25.57 -21.76 2.65
CA ASP A 599 25.20 -23.18 2.68
C ASP A 599 25.04 -23.73 1.26
N ARG A 600 24.41 -22.95 0.36
CA ARG A 600 24.29 -23.28 -1.06
C ARG A 600 25.66 -23.39 -1.74
N LEU A 601 26.56 -22.43 -1.52
CA LEU A 601 27.89 -22.42 -2.12
C LEU A 601 28.72 -23.63 -1.66
N ARG A 602 28.69 -23.94 -0.36
CA ARG A 602 29.37 -25.11 0.23
C ARG A 602 28.84 -26.42 -0.36
N ALA A 603 27.52 -26.54 -0.51
CA ALA A 603 26.91 -27.71 -1.15
C ALA A 603 27.38 -27.89 -2.61
N LYS A 604 27.44 -26.81 -3.39
CA LYS A 604 27.97 -26.85 -4.77
C LYS A 604 29.44 -27.26 -4.82
N ARG A 605 30.28 -26.72 -3.93
CA ARG A 605 31.71 -27.08 -3.84
C ARG A 605 31.89 -28.57 -3.56
N ARG A 606 31.13 -29.13 -2.61
CA ARG A 606 31.14 -30.56 -2.33
C ARG A 606 30.75 -31.37 -3.57
N MET A 607 29.66 -31.02 -4.27
CA MET A 607 29.24 -31.74 -5.48
C MET A 607 30.27 -31.68 -6.61
N ASN A 608 30.97 -30.55 -6.77
CA ASN A 608 32.01 -30.39 -7.79
C ASN A 608 33.32 -31.13 -7.44
N GLN A 609 33.57 -31.47 -6.17
CA GLN A 609 34.70 -32.31 -5.76
C GLN A 609 34.45 -33.81 -6.00
N PHE A 610 33.20 -34.22 -6.23
CA PHE A 610 32.80 -35.60 -6.54
C PHE A 610 32.54 -35.85 -8.03
N ARG A 611 32.71 -34.84 -8.89
CA ARG A 611 32.74 -34.95 -10.35
C ARG A 611 34.17 -34.82 -10.82
#